data_AF-A0A1N6DC86-F1
#
_entry.id   AF-A0A1N6DC86-F1
#
_cell.length_a   1.000
_cell.length_b   1.000
_cell.length_c   1.000
_cell.angle_alpha   90.00
_cell.angle_beta   90.00
_cell.angle_gamma   90.00
#
_symmetry.space_group_name_H-M   'P 1'
#
loop_
_entity.id
_entity.type
_entity.pdbx_description
1 polymer ?
#
loop_
_entity_poly.entity_id
_entity_poly.type
_entity_poly.pdbx_seq_one_letter_code
_entity_poly.pdbx_strand_id
1 'polypeptide(L)'
;MSSDLDSTSFNKNYKVLKETADWLSGQNEPDIDQLVPKVEKAMKAYTICKDRLDKVQATLGQYFQQDGTVADSTVPVDGDGRVRKARKATRSEPDREDEDPAF
;
A
#
# COMPACT_ATOMS: atom_id res chain seq x y z
N MET A 1 33.75 -16.87 -2.69
CA MET A 1 32.42 -17.01 -3.33
C MET A 1 31.67 -15.68 -3.18
N SER A 2 30.49 -15.51 -3.79
CA SER A 2 29.65 -14.29 -3.79
C SER A 2 30.05 -13.14 -4.74
N SER A 3 30.75 -13.49 -5.83
CA SER A 3 30.19 -13.22 -7.17
C SER A 3 28.97 -14.16 -7.33
N ASP A 4 27.82 -13.78 -7.91
CA ASP A 4 27.49 -12.62 -8.76
C ASP A 4 26.08 -12.07 -8.47
N LEU A 5 25.77 -10.91 -9.07
CA LEU A 5 24.39 -10.46 -9.28
C LEU A 5 23.71 -11.37 -10.32
N ASP A 6 22.47 -11.81 -10.07
CA ASP A 6 21.76 -12.74 -10.94
C ASP A 6 20.49 -12.11 -11.50
N SER A 7 20.51 -11.65 -12.76
CA SER A 7 19.37 -11.01 -13.42
C SER A 7 18.10 -11.89 -13.48
N THR A 8 18.20 -13.19 -13.21
CA THR A 8 17.06 -14.12 -13.18
C THR A 8 16.47 -14.34 -11.77
N SER A 9 17.23 -14.10 -10.70
CA SER A 9 16.89 -14.60 -9.36
C SER A 9 16.68 -13.50 -8.31
N PHE A 10 15.42 -13.23 -7.94
CA PHE A 10 15.08 -12.29 -6.86
C PHE A 10 15.82 -12.62 -5.55
N ASN A 11 15.79 -13.90 -5.11
CA ASN A 11 16.35 -14.31 -3.83
C ASN A 11 17.87 -14.10 -3.72
N LYS A 12 18.63 -14.28 -4.82
CA LYS A 12 20.09 -14.02 -4.81
C LYS A 12 20.40 -12.53 -4.68
N ASN A 13 19.70 -11.68 -5.41
CA ASN A 13 19.89 -10.22 -5.31
C ASN A 13 19.43 -9.69 -3.95
N TYR A 14 18.28 -10.15 -3.45
CA TYR A 14 17.79 -9.80 -2.11
C TYR A 14 18.80 -10.20 -1.02
N LYS A 15 19.46 -11.35 -1.16
CA LYS A 15 20.55 -11.75 -0.27
C LYS A 15 21.74 -10.76 -0.33
N VAL A 16 22.20 -10.37 -1.52
CA VAL A 16 23.27 -9.36 -1.68
C VAL A 16 22.87 -8.00 -1.08
N LEU A 17 21.61 -7.60 -1.26
CA LEU A 17 21.05 -6.38 -0.68
C LEU A 17 21.08 -6.42 0.85
N LYS A 18 20.61 -7.54 1.44
CA LYS A 18 20.65 -7.77 2.88
C LYS A 18 22.08 -7.82 3.42
N GLU A 19 22.97 -8.61 2.82
CA GLU A 19 24.38 -8.70 3.24
C GLU A 19 25.08 -7.33 3.24
N THR A 20 24.69 -6.43 2.33
CA THR A 20 25.22 -5.06 2.30
C THR A 20 24.60 -4.17 3.39
N ALA A 21 23.29 -4.29 3.65
CA ALA A 21 22.63 -3.56 4.74
C ALA A 21 23.11 -4.03 6.14
N ASP A 22 23.24 -5.34 6.34
CA ASP A 22 23.81 -5.94 7.54
C ASP A 22 25.25 -5.43 7.76
N TRP A 23 26.09 -5.43 6.71
CA TRP A 23 27.45 -4.85 6.77
C TRP A 23 27.45 -3.36 7.15
N LEU A 24 26.65 -2.53 6.46
CA LEU A 24 26.54 -1.09 6.77
C LEU A 24 26.13 -0.84 8.22
N SER A 25 25.17 -1.60 8.75
CA SER A 25 24.67 -1.45 10.12
C SER A 25 25.71 -1.81 11.20
N GLY A 26 26.72 -2.61 10.84
CA GLY A 26 27.81 -3.04 11.72
C GLY A 26 29.10 -2.21 11.62
N GLN A 27 29.11 -1.11 10.87
CA GLN A 27 30.29 -0.22 10.78
C GLN A 27 30.09 1.03 11.63
N ASN A 28 30.90 1.18 12.69
CA ASN A 28 30.96 2.42 13.47
C ASN A 28 31.61 3.57 12.68
N GLU A 29 32.57 3.24 11.82
CA GLU A 29 33.20 4.15 10.86
C GLU A 29 33.46 3.35 9.58
N PRO A 30 32.75 3.61 8.46
CA PRO A 30 32.86 2.81 7.25
C PRO A 30 34.06 3.24 6.40
N ASP A 31 34.86 2.25 5.97
CA ASP A 31 35.91 2.43 4.96
C ASP A 31 35.31 2.98 3.65
N ILE A 32 35.69 4.21 3.29
CA ILE A 32 35.14 4.97 2.16
C ILE A 32 35.45 4.28 0.82
N ASP A 33 36.64 3.72 0.66
CA ASP A 33 37.08 3.07 -0.58
C ASP A 33 36.31 1.76 -0.81
N GLN A 34 35.85 1.13 0.28
CA GLN A 34 34.98 -0.04 0.24
C GLN A 34 33.47 0.30 0.23
N LEU A 35 33.07 1.46 0.74
CA LEU A 35 31.66 1.87 0.86
C LEU A 35 31.00 2.01 -0.51
N VAL A 36 31.59 2.78 -1.41
CA VAL A 36 31.05 3.05 -2.75
C VAL A 36 30.81 1.77 -3.57
N PRO A 37 31.80 0.87 -3.78
CA PRO A 37 31.58 -0.34 -4.59
C PRO A 37 30.58 -1.33 -3.98
N LYS A 38 30.45 -1.39 -2.64
CA LYS A 38 29.41 -2.20 -1.98
C LYS A 38 28.02 -1.60 -2.21
N VAL A 39 27.85 -0.29 -2.03
CA VAL A 39 26.58 0.40 -2.26
C VAL A 39 26.16 0.32 -3.73
N GLU A 40 27.09 0.47 -4.69
CA GLU A 40 26.79 0.24 -6.10
C GLU A 40 26.30 -1.18 -6.39
N LYS A 41 26.93 -2.20 -5.80
CA LYS A 41 26.52 -3.60 -5.96
C LYS A 41 25.11 -3.83 -5.38
N ALA A 42 24.81 -3.23 -4.22
CA ALA A 42 23.49 -3.25 -3.62
C ALA A 42 22.43 -2.53 -4.48
N MET A 43 22.74 -1.36 -5.05
CA MET A 43 21.82 -0.64 -5.95
C MET A 43 21.52 -1.44 -7.22
N LYS A 44 22.52 -2.15 -7.78
CA LYS A 44 22.35 -3.07 -8.92
C LYS A 44 21.54 -4.32 -8.54
N ALA A 45 21.62 -4.79 -7.30
CA ALA A 45 20.74 -5.85 -6.79
C ALA A 45 19.29 -5.35 -6.62
N TYR A 46 19.12 -4.15 -6.08
CA TYR A 46 17.82 -3.52 -5.84
C TYR A 46 17.01 -3.33 -7.13
N THR A 47 17.62 -2.86 -8.22
CA THR A 47 16.90 -2.67 -9.49
C THR A 47 16.38 -3.99 -10.08
N ILE A 48 17.14 -5.09 -9.97
CA ILE A 48 16.70 -6.43 -10.39
C ILE A 48 15.56 -6.93 -9.47
N CYS A 49 15.67 -6.72 -8.16
CA CYS A 49 14.59 -7.03 -7.22
C CYS A 49 13.31 -6.25 -7.53
N LYS A 50 13.43 -4.95 -7.86
CA LYS A 50 12.29 -4.10 -8.20
C LYS A 50 11.64 -4.53 -9.51
N ASP A 51 12.39 -4.71 -10.59
CA ASP A 51 11.86 -5.18 -11.89
C ASP A 51 11.05 -6.49 -11.76
N ARG A 52 11.49 -7.39 -10.88
CA ARG A 52 10.77 -8.63 -10.56
C ARG A 52 9.47 -8.38 -9.80
N LEU A 53 9.45 -7.47 -8.84
CA LEU A 53 8.23 -7.10 -8.10
C LEU A 53 7.23 -6.36 -9.00
N ASP A 54 7.69 -5.40 -9.80
CA ASP A 54 6.87 -4.64 -10.75
C ASP A 54 6.18 -5.59 -11.74
N LYS A 55 6.89 -6.62 -12.24
CA LYS A 55 6.32 -7.67 -13.09
C LYS A 55 5.30 -8.55 -12.38
N VAL A 56 5.56 -8.99 -11.15
CA VAL A 56 4.59 -9.75 -10.34
C VAL A 56 3.33 -8.93 -10.08
N GLN A 57 3.47 -7.65 -9.74
CA GLN A 57 2.35 -6.73 -9.53
C GLN A 57 1.53 -6.55 -10.81
N ALA A 58 2.17 -6.37 -11.96
CA ALA A 58 1.49 -6.27 -13.25
C ALA A 58 0.73 -7.56 -13.62
N THR A 59 1.35 -8.73 -13.43
CA THR A 59 0.71 -10.04 -13.67
C THR A 59 -0.50 -10.26 -12.75
N LEU A 60 -0.37 -10.02 -11.44
CA LEU A 60 -1.49 -10.16 -10.50
C LEU A 60 -2.60 -9.15 -10.81
N GLY A 61 -2.25 -7.91 -11.18
CA GLY A 61 -3.22 -6.91 -11.62
C GLY A 61 -4.02 -7.34 -12.86
N GLN A 62 -3.39 -8.04 -13.81
CA GLN A 62 -4.07 -8.59 -14.98
C GLN A 62 -5.04 -9.72 -14.61
N TYR A 63 -4.66 -10.64 -13.71
CA TYR A 63 -5.56 -11.69 -13.22
C TYR A 63 -6.81 -11.09 -12.55
N PHE A 64 -6.63 -10.19 -11.58
CA PHE A 64 -7.76 -9.54 -10.89
C PHE A 64 -8.62 -8.63 -11.78
N GLN A 65 -8.13 -8.23 -12.96
CA GLN A 65 -8.92 -7.51 -13.97
C GLN A 65 -9.66 -8.46 -14.93
N GLN A 66 -9.10 -9.63 -15.24
CA GLN A 66 -9.75 -10.65 -16.09
C GLN A 66 -10.87 -11.39 -15.35
N ASP A 67 -10.73 -11.63 -14.05
CA ASP A 67 -11.81 -12.16 -13.21
C ASP A 67 -12.94 -11.13 -12.96
N GLY A 68 -12.78 -9.89 -13.43
CA GLY A 68 -13.70 -8.76 -13.19
C GLY A 68 -15.01 -8.78 -13.99
N THR A 69 -15.23 -9.72 -14.91
CA THR A 69 -16.42 -9.73 -15.81
C THR A 69 -17.55 -10.67 -15.38
N VAL A 70 -17.95 -10.67 -14.10
CA VAL A 70 -19.27 -11.18 -13.63
C VAL A 70 -19.81 -10.41 -12.41
N ALA A 71 -20.20 -9.15 -12.60
CA ALA A 71 -21.16 -8.46 -11.72
C ALA A 71 -21.83 -7.28 -12.45
N ASP A 72 -23.07 -7.46 -12.91
CA ASP A 72 -23.92 -6.34 -13.32
C ASP A 72 -24.37 -5.54 -12.08
N SER A 73 -24.29 -4.22 -12.19
CA SER A 73 -25.14 -3.28 -11.46
C SER A 73 -25.19 -1.97 -12.22
N THR A 74 -25.82 -2.02 -13.39
CA THR A 74 -26.21 -0.84 -14.16
C THR A 74 -27.24 0.00 -13.37
N VAL A 75 -26.78 1.11 -12.78
CA VAL A 75 -27.66 2.14 -12.19
C VAL A 75 -27.25 3.52 -12.73
N PRO A 76 -27.80 3.95 -13.87
CA PRO A 76 -27.67 5.35 -14.31
C PRO A 76 -28.49 6.23 -13.37
N VAL A 77 -27.80 7.02 -12.54
CA VAL A 77 -28.43 8.05 -11.70
C VAL A 77 -28.63 9.31 -12.56
N ASP A 78 -29.65 9.27 -13.40
CA ASP A 78 -30.24 10.47 -13.99
C ASP A 78 -30.91 11.35 -12.92
N GLY A 79 -30.96 12.66 -13.17
CA GLY A 79 -31.28 13.66 -12.14
C GLY A 79 -32.72 14.18 -12.11
N ASP A 80 -32.96 15.01 -11.07
CA ASP A 80 -34.17 15.82 -10.80
C ASP A 80 -35.48 15.06 -10.43
N GLY A 81 -36.54 15.78 -10.02
CA GLY A 81 -37.91 15.24 -10.19
C GLY A 81 -38.80 14.85 -8.98
N ARG A 82 -38.55 15.33 -7.75
CA ARG A 82 -39.58 15.82 -6.76
C ARG A 82 -41.05 15.28 -6.84
N VAL A 83 -41.64 14.69 -5.76
CA VAL A 83 -43.04 15.00 -5.22
C VAL A 83 -43.64 14.06 -4.10
N ARG A 84 -43.95 14.66 -2.93
CA ARG A 84 -45.09 14.52 -1.93
C ARG A 84 -45.68 13.16 -1.43
N LYS A 85 -45.80 13.05 -0.08
CA LYS A 85 -47.05 13.00 0.76
C LYS A 85 -46.65 13.18 2.25
N ALA A 86 -47.21 14.08 3.07
CA ALA A 86 -48.53 14.13 3.75
C ALA A 86 -48.71 13.05 4.86
N ARG A 87 -49.12 13.33 6.12
CA ARG A 87 -49.98 14.40 6.71
C ARG A 87 -49.58 14.82 8.17
N LYS A 88 -50.26 15.87 8.69
CA LYS A 88 -50.46 16.32 10.11
C LYS A 88 -50.65 15.16 11.14
N ALA A 89 -50.48 15.29 12.47
CA ALA A 89 -49.85 16.24 13.44
C ALA A 89 -50.03 15.61 14.88
N THR A 90 -49.89 16.18 16.10
CA THR A 90 -49.83 17.54 16.71
C THR A 90 -49.12 17.53 18.10
N ARG A 91 -48.59 18.70 18.55
CA ARG A 91 -48.47 19.23 19.95
C ARG A 91 -48.38 18.25 21.15
N SER A 92 -47.26 18.33 21.90
CA SER A 92 -47.23 18.72 23.34
C SER A 92 -45.80 18.78 23.90
N GLU A 93 -45.44 19.90 24.53
CA GLU A 93 -44.43 19.99 25.62
C GLU A 93 -45.20 20.01 26.96
N PRO A 94 -44.64 19.42 28.04
CA PRO A 94 -43.83 20.18 29.01
C PRO A 94 -42.43 19.56 29.22
N ASP A 95 -41.36 20.21 29.72
CA ASP A 95 -41.12 21.38 30.60
C ASP A 95 -40.70 20.96 32.05
N ARG A 96 -39.44 21.27 32.41
CA ARG A 96 -38.77 21.13 33.74
C ARG A 96 -38.54 19.69 34.29
N GLU A 97 -37.60 19.41 35.21
CA GLU A 97 -36.69 20.24 36.04
C GLU A 97 -35.39 19.47 36.43
N ASP A 98 -34.33 20.22 36.77
CA ASP A 98 -33.11 20.00 37.60
C ASP A 98 -32.63 18.59 38.09
N GLU A 99 -31.31 18.34 38.00
CA GLU A 99 -30.40 18.45 39.18
C GLU A 99 -28.90 18.60 38.76
N ASP A 100 -28.04 18.96 39.72
CA ASP A 100 -26.73 19.64 39.53
C ASP A 100 -25.48 18.73 39.29
N PRO A 101 -24.31 19.29 38.94
CA PRO A 101 -23.12 18.54 38.51
C PRO A 101 -22.07 18.28 39.61
N ALA A 102 -21.10 17.43 39.26
CA ALA A 102 -19.68 17.44 39.66
C ALA A 102 -19.29 17.54 41.15
N PHE A 103 -18.73 16.44 41.67
CA PHE A 103 -17.65 16.39 42.65
C PHE A 103 -16.54 15.47 42.15
#